data_AF-A0A7Z9TF79-F1
#
_entry.id   AF-A0A7Z9TF79-F1
#
_cell.length_a   1.000
_cell.length_b   1.000
_cell.length_c   1.000
_cell.angle_alpha   90.00
_cell.angle_beta   90.00
_cell.angle_gamma   90.00
#
_symmetry.space_group_name_H-M   'P 1'
#
loop_
_entity.id
_entity.type
_entity.pdbx_description
1 polymer ?
#
loop_
_entity_poly.entity_id
_entity_poly.type
_entity_poly.pdbx_seq_one_letter_code
_entity_poly.pdbx_strand_id
1 'polypeptide(L)'
;MKYSILTNFIKGESSPSNGKFLDVFSPLNGEVITQVPLSSADVVDDAVAGAKQAFPNWANLSLKDRAQIIFRYRHLLEKNFEELAALITEENGKTIDEARAEVSVSIEMAEFATSLPQLCLGEIEMVSRGVECRSERYPLGVVA
;
A
#
# COMPACT_ATOMS: atom_id res chain seq x y z
N MET A 1 19.62 -16.52 -9.86
CA MET A 1 18.71 -15.39 -9.61
C MET A 1 19.36 -14.50 -8.56
N LYS A 2 19.34 -13.18 -8.76
CA LYS A 2 19.97 -12.20 -7.87
C LYS A 2 19.24 -12.11 -6.51
N TYR A 3 17.91 -12.25 -6.52
CA TYR A 3 17.07 -12.20 -5.33
C TYR A 3 16.40 -13.54 -5.03
N SER A 4 15.90 -13.71 -3.81
CA SER A 4 15.07 -14.86 -3.45
C SER A 4 13.73 -14.82 -4.18
N ILE A 5 13.17 -16.00 -4.46
CA ILE A 5 11.83 -16.13 -5.02
C ILE A 5 10.85 -15.36 -4.14
N LEU A 6 10.01 -14.55 -4.77
CA LEU A 6 9.06 -13.70 -4.06
C LEU A 6 7.93 -14.54 -3.44
N THR A 7 7.42 -14.05 -2.32
CA THR A 7 6.24 -14.60 -1.64
C THR A 7 5.16 -13.55 -1.58
N ASN A 8 3.90 -13.95 -1.45
CA ASN A 8 2.84 -13.00 -1.14
C ASN A 8 3.06 -12.44 0.28
N PHE A 9 2.54 -11.25 0.57
CA PHE A 9 2.50 -10.71 1.92
C PHE A 9 1.05 -10.66 2.39
N ILE A 10 0.65 -11.62 3.22
CA ILE A 10 -0.74 -11.83 3.65
C ILE A 10 -0.76 -11.90 5.18
N LYS A 11 -1.70 -11.18 5.82
CA LYS A 11 -1.87 -11.15 7.29
C LYS A 11 -0.60 -10.74 8.07
N GLY A 12 0.27 -9.95 7.45
CA GLY A 12 1.51 -9.48 8.08
C GLY A 12 2.70 -10.43 7.94
N GLU A 13 2.56 -11.51 7.16
CA GLU A 13 3.59 -12.54 7.00
C GLU A 13 3.84 -12.86 5.52
N SER A 14 5.05 -13.33 5.23
CA SER A 14 5.40 -13.93 3.94
C SER A 14 4.66 -15.25 3.77
N SER A 15 3.72 -15.28 2.83
CA SER A 15 2.92 -16.46 2.51
C SER A 15 3.38 -17.06 1.17
N PRO A 16 3.88 -18.31 1.15
CA PRO A 16 4.30 -18.96 -0.08
C PRO A 16 3.08 -19.23 -0.97
N SER A 17 3.26 -19.09 -2.29
CA SER A 17 2.26 -19.51 -3.25
C SER A 17 2.55 -20.94 -3.71
N ASN A 18 1.49 -21.70 -3.91
CA ASN A 18 1.45 -23.05 -4.47
C ASN A 18 1.26 -23.04 -6.01
N GLY A 19 1.20 -21.85 -6.62
CA GLY A 19 0.94 -21.64 -8.04
C GLY A 19 2.18 -21.74 -8.95
N LYS A 20 1.96 -21.36 -10.23
CA LYS A 20 3.06 -21.17 -11.18
C LYS A 20 3.87 -19.94 -10.81
N PHE A 21 5.15 -19.93 -11.16
CA PHE A 21 6.00 -18.76 -11.03
C PHE A 21 6.22 -18.12 -12.39
N LEU A 22 6.34 -16.79 -12.40
CA LEU A 22 6.71 -15.99 -13.55
C LEU A 22 8.11 -15.43 -13.33
N ASP A 23 8.98 -15.60 -14.32
CA ASP A 23 10.32 -15.01 -14.30
C ASP A 23 10.24 -13.49 -14.35
N VAL A 24 10.95 -12.83 -13.43
CA VAL A 24 11.18 -11.40 -13.44
C VAL A 24 12.53 -11.16 -14.09
N PHE A 25 12.52 -10.43 -15.20
CA PHE A 25 13.70 -10.12 -15.98
C PHE A 25 14.21 -8.73 -15.64
N SER A 26 15.54 -8.54 -15.63
CA SER A 26 16.10 -7.21 -15.68
C SER A 26 16.13 -6.72 -17.14
N PRO A 27 15.48 -5.58 -17.47
CA PRO A 27 15.54 -5.03 -18.82
C PRO A 27 16.94 -4.56 -19.23
N LEU A 28 17.85 -4.39 -18.27
CA LEU A 28 19.21 -3.89 -18.51
C LEU A 28 20.11 -4.91 -19.23
N ASN A 29 19.93 -6.20 -18.95
CA ASN A 29 20.77 -7.27 -19.48
C ASN A 29 20.00 -8.52 -19.94
N GLY A 30 18.68 -8.58 -19.70
CA GLY A 30 17.81 -9.70 -20.05
C GLY A 30 17.91 -10.91 -19.12
N GLU A 31 18.61 -10.81 -17.99
CA GLU A 31 18.76 -11.90 -17.04
C GLU A 31 17.54 -12.04 -16.11
N VAL A 32 17.25 -13.28 -15.69
CA VAL A 32 16.22 -13.55 -14.66
C VAL A 32 16.78 -13.21 -13.28
N ILE A 33 16.23 -12.15 -12.67
CA ILE A 33 16.65 -11.64 -11.37
C ILE A 33 15.90 -12.29 -10.20
N THR A 34 14.63 -12.66 -10.39
CA THR A 34 13.82 -13.40 -9.42
C THR A 34 12.61 -14.05 -10.11
N GLN A 35 11.74 -14.68 -9.33
CA GLN A 35 10.46 -15.24 -9.75
C GLN A 35 9.34 -14.71 -8.86
N VAL A 36 8.23 -14.32 -9.47
CA VAL A 36 7.01 -13.87 -8.78
C VAL A 36 5.92 -14.95 -8.86
N PRO A 37 5.22 -15.25 -7.75
CA PRO A 37 4.15 -16.24 -7.79
C PRO A 37 2.90 -15.72 -8.50
N LEU A 38 2.33 -16.55 -9.37
CA LEU A 38 1.00 -16.36 -9.96
C LEU A 38 -0.03 -17.03 -9.05
N SER A 39 -0.51 -16.26 -8.07
CA SER A 39 -1.42 -16.72 -7.04
C SER A 39 -2.80 -17.10 -7.58
N SER A 40 -3.33 -18.21 -7.07
CA SER A 40 -4.66 -18.74 -7.41
C SER A 40 -5.78 -18.05 -6.62
N ALA A 41 -7.03 -18.33 -7.01
CA ALA A 41 -8.20 -17.72 -6.39
C ALA A 41 -8.31 -18.01 -4.87
N ASP A 42 -7.91 -19.20 -4.42
CA ASP A 42 -7.91 -19.58 -3.00
C ASP A 42 -6.92 -18.75 -2.17
N VAL A 43 -5.78 -18.36 -2.74
CA VAL A 43 -4.81 -17.46 -2.08
C VAL A 43 -5.38 -16.05 -1.97
N VAL A 44 -6.12 -15.59 -2.99
CA VAL A 44 -6.83 -14.31 -2.95
C VAL A 44 -7.94 -14.34 -1.90
N ASP A 45 -8.72 -15.42 -1.83
CA ASP A 45 -9.76 -15.61 -0.81
C ASP A 45 -9.16 -15.55 0.61
N ASP A 46 -7.98 -16.14 0.82
CA ASP A 46 -7.29 -16.08 2.11
C ASP A 46 -6.82 -14.65 2.47
N ALA A 47 -6.32 -13.90 1.48
CA ALA A 47 -5.96 -12.50 1.67
C ALA A 47 -7.19 -11.64 2.02
N VAL A 48 -8.31 -11.83 1.32
CA VAL A 48 -9.58 -11.14 1.58
C VAL A 48 -10.12 -11.51 2.95
N ALA A 49 -10.05 -12.79 3.34
CA ALA A 49 -10.46 -13.25 4.67
C ALA A 49 -9.64 -12.58 5.78
N GLY A 50 -8.31 -12.50 5.61
CA GLY A 50 -7.42 -11.77 6.52
C GLY A 50 -7.77 -10.29 6.64
N ALA A 51 -8.01 -9.62 5.49
CA ALA A 51 -8.41 -8.22 5.47
C ALA A 51 -9.76 -7.98 6.16
N LYS A 52 -10.77 -8.85 5.92
CA LYS A 52 -12.06 -8.80 6.60
C LYS A 52 -11.93 -8.98 8.12
N GLN A 53 -11.04 -9.86 8.57
CA GLN A 53 -10.78 -10.07 9.99
C GLN A 53 -10.10 -8.86 10.64
N ALA A 54 -9.17 -8.20 9.94
CA ALA A 54 -8.48 -7.02 10.45
C ALA A 54 -9.34 -5.75 10.43
N PHE A 55 -10.32 -5.66 9.53
CA PHE A 55 -11.11 -4.46 9.27
C PHE A 55 -11.79 -3.84 10.51
N PRO A 56 -12.48 -4.60 11.39
CA PRO A 56 -13.13 -4.01 12.57
C PRO A 56 -12.13 -3.28 13.49
N ASN A 57 -10.96 -3.89 13.72
CA ASN A 57 -9.92 -3.28 14.55
C ASN A 57 -9.35 -2.02 13.88
N TRP A 58 -9.12 -2.08 12.55
CA TRP A 58 -8.63 -0.95 11.77
C TRP A 58 -9.63 0.22 11.73
N ALA A 59 -10.91 -0.07 11.47
CA ALA A 59 -11.97 0.93 11.36
C ALA A 59 -12.21 1.68 12.68
N ASN A 60 -12.01 1.00 13.81
CA ASN A 60 -12.11 1.57 15.15
C ASN A 60 -10.91 2.42 15.57
N LEU A 61 -9.80 2.41 14.81
CA LEU A 61 -8.69 3.32 15.09
C LEU A 61 -9.14 4.77 14.87
N SER A 62 -8.67 5.66 15.75
CA SER A 62 -8.88 7.10 15.55
C SER A 62 -8.21 7.56 14.25
N LEU A 63 -8.69 8.65 13.67
CA LEU A 63 -8.06 9.26 12.48
C LEU A 63 -6.59 9.64 12.76
N LYS A 64 -6.29 10.04 14.00
CA LYS A 64 -4.93 10.34 14.46
C LYS A 64 -4.05 9.10 14.43
N ASP A 65 -4.50 7.97 14.97
CA ASP A 65 -3.70 6.75 15.04
C ASP A 65 -3.42 6.19 13.64
N ARG A 66 -4.40 6.26 12.74
CA ARG A 66 -4.23 5.94 11.32
C ARG A 66 -3.18 6.85 10.67
N ALA A 67 -3.25 8.16 10.90
CA ALA A 67 -2.25 9.11 10.38
C ALA A 67 -0.83 8.82 10.93
N GLN A 68 -0.70 8.42 12.21
CA GLN A 68 0.61 8.06 12.78
C GLN A 68 1.27 6.85 12.11
N ILE A 69 0.49 5.90 11.61
CA ILE A 69 1.01 4.77 10.81
C ILE A 69 1.58 5.30 9.49
N ILE A 70 0.87 6.22 8.83
CA ILE A 70 1.29 6.83 7.57
C ILE A 70 2.55 7.68 7.77
N PHE A 71 2.68 8.41 8.89
CA PHE A 71 3.92 9.11 9.25
C PHE A 71 5.12 8.18 9.33
N ARG A 72 4.96 7.01 9.98
CA ARG A 72 6.03 6.01 10.04
C ARG A 72 6.35 5.43 8.66
N TYR A 73 5.33 5.20 7.85
CA TYR A 73 5.50 4.73 6.47
C TYR A 73 6.28 5.74 5.62
N ARG A 74 5.91 7.03 5.65
CA ARG A 74 6.67 8.12 5.00
C ARG A 74 8.14 8.11 5.42
N HIS A 75 8.43 8.00 6.72
CA HIS A 75 9.81 7.92 7.20
C HIS A 75 10.57 6.70 6.65
N LEU A 76 9.90 5.55 6.53
CA LEU A 76 10.50 4.35 5.94
C LEU A 76 10.77 4.52 4.43
N LEU A 77 9.91 5.22 3.70
CA LEU A 77 10.17 5.54 2.28
C LEU A 77 11.43 6.41 2.14
N GLU A 78 11.56 7.47 2.94
CA GLU A 78 12.75 8.33 2.94
C GLU A 78 14.01 7.57 3.32
N LYS A 79 13.92 6.74 4.37
CA LYS A 79 15.05 5.95 4.86
C LYS A 79 15.59 4.98 3.80
N ASN A 80 14.70 4.38 3.01
CA ASN A 80 15.05 3.37 2.00
C ASN A 80 15.01 3.94 0.57
N PHE A 81 15.08 5.27 0.43
CA PHE A 81 14.84 5.98 -0.84
C PHE A 81 15.68 5.45 -2.01
N GLU A 82 16.98 5.35 -1.82
CA GLU A 82 17.92 4.90 -2.87
C GLU A 82 17.76 3.40 -3.19
N GLU A 83 17.43 2.58 -2.18
CA GLU A 83 17.19 1.15 -2.39
C GLU A 83 15.93 0.91 -3.23
N LEU A 84 14.85 1.64 -2.93
CA LEU A 84 13.61 1.59 -3.70
C LEU A 84 13.82 2.06 -5.14
N ALA A 85 14.55 3.15 -5.35
CA ALA A 85 14.86 3.65 -6.69
C ALA A 85 15.73 2.66 -7.50
N ALA A 86 16.69 2.00 -6.84
CA ALA A 86 17.51 0.96 -7.48
C ALA A 86 16.68 -0.27 -7.88
N LEU A 87 15.75 -0.71 -7.03
CA LEU A 87 14.83 -1.81 -7.35
C LEU A 87 13.93 -1.48 -8.56
N ILE A 88 13.33 -0.28 -8.57
CA ILE A 88 12.53 0.19 -9.73
C ILE A 88 13.37 0.18 -11.01
N THR A 89 14.59 0.71 -10.94
CA THR A 89 15.52 0.73 -12.09
C THR A 89 15.82 -0.68 -12.60
N GLU A 90 16.07 -1.64 -11.69
CA GLU A 90 16.47 -2.98 -12.06
C GLU A 90 15.34 -3.84 -12.64
N GLU A 91 14.13 -3.71 -12.08
CA GLU A 91 12.95 -4.50 -12.51
C GLU A 91 12.20 -3.83 -13.67
N ASN A 92 12.06 -2.51 -13.67
CA ASN A 92 11.30 -1.77 -14.69
C ASN A 92 12.17 -1.26 -15.85
N GLY A 93 13.44 -0.97 -15.59
CA GLY A 93 14.37 -0.45 -16.59
C GLY A 93 14.34 1.07 -16.76
N LYS A 94 13.61 1.81 -15.92
CA LYS A 94 13.67 3.29 -15.86
C LYS A 94 15.08 3.76 -15.54
N THR A 95 15.43 4.98 -15.96
CA THR A 95 16.67 5.59 -15.49
C THR A 95 16.60 5.83 -13.98
N ILE A 96 17.75 5.84 -13.31
CA ILE A 96 17.79 6.04 -11.85
C ILE A 96 17.16 7.37 -11.42
N ASP A 97 17.27 8.42 -12.24
CA ASP A 97 16.68 9.72 -11.94
C ASP A 97 15.15 9.72 -12.07
N GLU A 98 14.59 8.99 -13.05
CA GLU A 98 13.14 8.76 -13.15
C GLU A 98 12.62 7.92 -11.98
N ALA A 99 13.35 6.88 -11.59
CA ALA A 99 13.01 6.05 -10.44
C ALA A 99 13.02 6.84 -9.13
N ARG A 100 14.04 7.70 -8.92
CA ARG A 100 14.09 8.63 -7.77
C ARG A 100 12.90 9.58 -7.77
N ALA A 101 12.55 10.14 -8.92
CA ALA A 101 11.38 11.01 -9.03
C ALA A 101 10.07 10.28 -8.65
N GLU A 102 9.92 9.02 -9.05
CA GLU A 102 8.76 8.18 -8.69
C GLU A 102 8.68 7.90 -7.18
N VAL A 103 9.81 7.61 -6.53
CA VAL A 103 9.85 7.44 -5.07
C VAL A 103 9.52 8.75 -4.36
N SER A 104 10.01 9.89 -4.85
CA SER A 104 9.67 11.21 -4.31
C SER A 104 8.15 11.49 -4.36
N VAL A 105 7.50 11.22 -5.50
CA VAL A 105 6.04 11.35 -5.64
C VAL A 105 5.32 10.42 -4.65
N SER A 106 5.82 9.21 -4.44
CA SER A 106 5.25 8.28 -3.46
C SER A 106 5.35 8.81 -2.02
N ILE A 107 6.46 9.47 -1.68
CA ILE A 107 6.63 10.17 -0.39
C ILE A 107 5.62 11.31 -0.27
N GLU A 108 5.49 12.16 -1.29
CA GLU A 108 4.52 13.27 -1.31
C GLU A 108 3.07 12.79 -1.12
N MET A 109 2.70 11.68 -1.75
CA MET A 109 1.37 11.07 -1.56
C MET A 109 1.18 10.58 -0.13
N ALA A 110 2.20 9.96 0.47
CA ALA A 110 2.17 9.56 1.87
C ALA A 110 2.06 10.78 2.80
N GLU A 111 2.78 11.87 2.51
CA GLU A 111 2.68 13.13 3.24
C GLU A 111 1.25 13.69 3.20
N PHE A 112 0.66 13.79 2.02
CA PHE A 112 -0.73 14.24 1.87
C PHE A 112 -1.69 13.35 2.66
N ALA A 113 -1.51 12.03 2.61
CA ALA A 113 -2.34 11.08 3.35
C ALA A 113 -2.23 11.25 4.88
N THR A 114 -1.14 11.82 5.42
CA THR A 114 -1.07 12.17 6.86
C THR A 114 -2.08 13.23 7.29
N SER A 115 -2.61 14.02 6.34
CA SER A 115 -3.69 15.00 6.57
C SER A 115 -5.08 14.37 6.73
N LEU A 116 -5.17 13.03 6.85
CA LEU A 116 -6.41 12.26 7.02
C LEU A 116 -7.43 12.89 7.99
N PRO A 117 -7.05 13.42 9.18
CA PRO A 117 -8.03 14.07 10.06
C PRO A 117 -8.77 15.24 9.42
N GLN A 118 -8.09 16.02 8.56
CA GLN A 118 -8.69 17.13 7.82
C GLN A 118 -9.54 16.63 6.65
N LEU A 119 -9.08 15.58 5.96
CA LEU A 119 -9.79 15.00 4.80
C LEU A 119 -11.09 14.29 5.20
N CYS A 120 -11.17 13.83 6.45
CA CYS A 120 -12.33 13.11 6.99
C CYS A 120 -13.25 13.95 7.87
N LEU A 121 -13.10 15.28 7.85
CA LEU A 121 -14.04 16.18 8.53
C LEU A 121 -15.46 15.94 7.99
N GLY A 122 -16.38 15.69 8.91
CA GLY A 122 -17.81 15.75 8.65
C GLY A 122 -18.32 17.17 8.80
N GLU A 123 -19.53 17.41 8.29
CA GLU A 123 -20.19 18.72 8.39
C GLU A 123 -21.50 18.56 9.17
N ILE A 124 -21.87 19.61 9.91
CA ILE A 124 -23.16 19.71 10.59
C ILE A 124 -23.75 21.07 10.21
N GLU A 125 -24.93 21.05 9.61
CA GLU A 125 -25.61 22.26 9.16
C GLU A 125 -27.05 22.29 9.68
N MET A 126 -27.48 23.45 10.18
CA MET A 126 -28.88 23.68 10.52
C MET A 126 -29.65 24.11 9.27
N VAL A 127 -30.33 23.17 8.64
CA VAL A 127 -31.09 23.43 7.40
C VAL A 127 -32.43 24.12 7.66
N SER A 128 -32.99 23.98 8.87
CA SER A 128 -34.15 24.75 9.33
C SER A 128 -34.20 24.81 10.85
N ARG A 129 -35.11 25.63 11.42
CA ARG A 129 -35.21 25.81 12.87
C ARG A 129 -35.49 24.47 13.56
N GLY A 130 -34.50 23.98 14.31
CA GLY A 130 -34.57 22.71 15.03
C GLY A 130 -34.28 21.47 14.18
N VAL A 131 -33.80 21.62 12.94
CA VAL A 131 -33.42 20.50 12.07
C VAL A 131 -31.96 20.65 11.63
N GLU A 132 -31.15 19.66 11.95
CA GLU A 132 -29.75 19.53 11.52
C GLU A 132 -29.59 18.43 10.48
N CYS A 133 -28.74 18.67 9.48
CA CYS A 133 -28.20 17.66 8.57
C CYS A 133 -26.73 17.43 8.92
N ARG A 134 -26.28 16.18 8.82
CA ARG A 134 -24.89 15.78 9.09
C ARG A 134 -24.33 14.97 7.94
N SER A 135 -23.08 15.23 7.61
CA SER A 135 -22.28 14.40 6.71
C SER A 135 -21.15 13.74 7.50
N GLU A 136 -20.97 12.44 7.31
CA GLU A 136 -19.95 11.65 8.00
C GLU A 136 -19.29 10.72 6.99
N ARG A 137 -18.01 10.38 7.23
CA ARG A 137 -17.22 9.52 6.35
C ARG A 137 -16.78 8.27 7.10
N TYR A 138 -17.17 7.12 6.58
CA TYR A 138 -16.82 5.82 7.13
C TYR A 138 -15.98 5.02 6.14
N PRO A 139 -15.05 4.18 6.61
CA PRO A 139 -14.29 3.31 5.72
C PRO A 139 -15.21 2.25 5.10
N LEU A 140 -15.02 1.96 3.82
CA LEU A 140 -15.89 1.06 3.05
C LEU A 140 -15.77 -0.42 3.49
N GLY A 141 -14.56 -0.86 3.82
CA GLY A 141 -14.24 -2.27 4.04
C GLY A 141 -12.95 -2.66 3.35
N VAL A 142 -12.95 -3.87 2.79
CA VAL A 142 -11.84 -4.39 1.96
C VAL A 142 -11.89 -3.73 0.58
N VAL A 143 -10.73 -3.27 0.10
CA VAL A 143 -10.51 -2.64 -1.21
C VAL A 143 -9.38 -3.37 -1.95
N ALA A 144 -9.42 -3.38 -3.28
CA ALA A 144 -8.46 -4.04 -4.17
C ALA A 144 -8.03 -3.08 -5.30
#